data_AF-A0A7C6A5I1-F1
#
_entry.id   AF-A0A7C6A5I1-F1
#
_cell.length_a   1.000
_cell.length_b   1.000
_cell.length_c   1.000
_cell.angle_alpha   90.00
_cell.angle_beta   90.00
_cell.angle_gamma   90.00
#
_symmetry.space_group_name_H-M   'P 1'
#
loop_
_entity.id
_entity.type
_entity.pdbx_description
1 polymer ?
#
loop_
_entity_poly.entity_id
_entity_poly.type
_entity_poly.pdbx_seq_one_letter_code
_entity_poly.pdbx_strand_id
1 'polypeptide(L)'
;MREKITMTTVPEGHSGRLSAVRISFQSSKAAPSATVVNRLAAALIREFDELSQASRGNPTVSNPRAALGRLSECQQALKEFEAAYGRDLAEREKQLVAQVKALQSQLAASKASLDRLTEQRAKLAQAIESAQASPPAQPPAAVGAKNPDAVWPLRQKLSSLLAHYKESHPDVRRLREEIAQAEALAAAQSDGPEARAGAEFSSSNTPAALDSLKQALAQNERQSREAAAGHARLGEALAWLESELNRLPALRRQQAALMRECAVAEDSYRTASVREASRPSAAPARLVLLEEALPPQRALSPNRRLLALVGALLALIPCAFVAAGRELGVGPILAVLGLPTPNGNGLPRKSVAAAAGASRSGAALRTG
;
A
#
# COMPACT_ATOMS: atom_id res chain seq x y z
N MET A 1 8.64 -55.92 10.53
CA MET A 1 9.13 -55.54 9.18
C MET A 1 10.18 -54.43 9.21
N ARG A 2 10.12 -53.45 10.12
CA ARG A 2 11.06 -52.31 10.17
C ARG A 2 12.48 -52.65 10.65
N GLU A 3 12.67 -53.72 11.42
CA GLU A 3 13.98 -54.09 11.99
C GLU A 3 15.02 -54.64 10.99
N LYS A 4 14.66 -54.82 9.70
CA LYS A 4 15.51 -55.52 8.73
C LYS A 4 15.93 -54.65 7.54
N ILE A 5 15.65 -53.35 7.56
CA ILE A 5 16.06 -52.41 6.50
C ILE A 5 17.22 -51.56 7.02
N THR A 6 18.35 -51.59 6.34
CA THR A 6 19.50 -50.74 6.67
C THR A 6 19.78 -49.82 5.49
N MET A 7 19.81 -48.51 5.75
CA MET A 7 20.16 -47.50 4.75
C MET A 7 21.50 -46.89 5.12
N THR A 8 22.48 -47.00 4.25
CA THR A 8 23.84 -46.45 4.44
C THR A 8 24.16 -45.53 3.28
N THR A 9 24.60 -44.31 3.59
CA THR A 9 25.10 -43.38 2.57
C THR A 9 26.56 -43.68 2.29
N VAL A 10 26.92 -43.81 1.01
CA VAL A 10 28.31 -44.04 0.58
C VAL A 10 28.90 -42.68 0.17
N PRO A 11 29.94 -42.19 0.87
CA PRO A 11 30.65 -40.98 0.47
C PRO A 11 31.49 -41.25 -0.78
N GLU A 12 31.52 -40.33 -1.74
CA GLU A 12 32.49 -40.36 -2.84
C GLU A 12 33.82 -39.74 -2.41
N GLY A 13 34.92 -40.32 -2.87
CA GLY A 13 36.29 -39.92 -2.50
C GLY A 13 36.63 -38.46 -2.81
N HIS A 14 37.52 -37.90 -1.97
CA HIS A 14 38.16 -36.58 -2.01
C HIS A 14 37.27 -35.31 -1.90
N SER A 15 35.96 -35.36 -2.15
CA SER A 15 35.12 -34.15 -2.13
C SER A 15 34.13 -34.05 -0.96
N GLY A 16 34.02 -35.09 -0.11
CA GLY A 16 33.11 -35.11 1.03
C GLY A 16 31.62 -35.04 0.66
N ARG A 17 31.27 -35.19 -0.63
CA ARG A 17 29.88 -35.19 -1.11
C ARG A 17 29.33 -36.62 -1.08
N LEU A 18 28.12 -36.76 -0.54
CA LEU A 18 27.37 -38.02 -0.49
C LEU A 18 26.79 -38.29 -1.89
N SER A 19 27.28 -39.33 -2.56
CA SER A 19 26.95 -39.57 -3.99
C SER A 19 25.98 -40.75 -4.19
N ALA A 20 25.96 -41.71 -3.27
CA ALA A 20 25.08 -42.88 -3.37
C ALA A 20 24.40 -43.23 -2.04
N VAL A 21 23.16 -43.71 -2.14
CA VAL A 21 22.40 -44.28 -1.03
C VAL A 21 22.28 -45.78 -1.26
N ARG A 22 22.83 -46.58 -0.34
CA ARG A 22 22.69 -48.04 -0.37
C ARG A 22 21.56 -48.47 0.57
N ILE A 23 20.63 -49.24 0.02
CA ILE A 23 19.50 -49.82 0.74
C ILE A 23 19.71 -51.32 0.79
N SER A 24 19.70 -51.90 1.99
CA SER A 24 19.75 -53.35 2.18
C SER A 24 18.57 -53.84 2.99
N PHE A 25 18.06 -55.02 2.65
CA PHE A 25 16.94 -55.65 3.34
C PHE A 25 17.22 -57.13 3.62
N GLN A 26 17.07 -57.55 4.87
CA GLN A 26 17.25 -58.94 5.26
C GLN A 26 15.90 -59.66 5.36
N SER A 27 15.77 -60.82 4.72
CA SER A 27 14.55 -61.65 4.76
C SER A 27 14.91 -63.13 4.84
N SER A 28 13.99 -63.93 5.37
CA SER A 28 14.10 -65.39 5.40
C SER A 28 13.90 -66.04 4.02
N LYS A 29 13.36 -65.30 3.04
CA LYS A 29 13.09 -65.78 1.66
C LYS A 29 13.84 -64.89 0.65
N ALA A 30 14.59 -65.52 -0.26
CA ALA A 30 15.49 -64.85 -1.21
C ALA A 30 14.79 -64.12 -2.37
N ALA A 31 13.72 -64.69 -2.93
CA ALA A 31 12.98 -64.04 -4.02
C ALA A 31 12.28 -62.73 -3.60
N PRO A 32 11.52 -62.67 -2.48
CA PRO A 32 10.83 -61.44 -2.11
C PRO A 32 11.75 -60.35 -1.55
N SER A 33 13.01 -60.65 -1.15
CA SER A 33 13.91 -59.62 -0.64
C SER A 33 14.36 -58.63 -1.72
N ALA A 34 14.66 -59.13 -2.92
CA ALA A 34 15.07 -58.28 -4.05
C ALA A 34 13.94 -57.34 -4.49
N THR A 35 12.71 -57.86 -4.62
CA THR A 35 11.53 -57.08 -4.98
C THR A 35 11.24 -55.96 -3.99
N VAL A 36 11.44 -56.20 -2.69
CA VAL A 36 11.22 -55.18 -1.65
C VAL A 36 12.25 -54.05 -1.76
N VAL A 37 13.53 -54.36 -1.98
CA VAL A 37 14.59 -53.34 -2.14
C VAL A 37 14.34 -52.50 -3.39
N ASN A 38 14.04 -53.13 -4.54
CA ASN A 38 13.79 -52.41 -5.78
C ASN A 38 12.54 -51.52 -5.68
N ARG A 39 11.47 -52.00 -5.03
CA ARG A 39 10.27 -51.21 -4.79
C ARG A 39 10.53 -50.03 -3.86
N LEU A 40 11.36 -50.20 -2.83
CA LEU A 40 11.72 -49.13 -1.90
C LEU A 40 12.63 -48.10 -2.56
N ALA A 41 13.60 -48.53 -3.37
CA ALA A 41 14.42 -47.65 -4.19
C ALA A 41 13.56 -46.83 -5.18
N ALA A 42 12.63 -47.48 -5.88
CA ALA A 42 11.71 -46.79 -6.80
C ALA A 42 10.78 -45.80 -6.07
N ALA A 43 10.30 -46.14 -4.87
CA ALA A 43 9.49 -45.23 -4.06
C ALA A 43 10.28 -43.99 -3.61
N LEU A 44 11.53 -44.17 -3.15
CA LEU A 44 12.41 -43.07 -2.76
C LEU A 44 12.73 -42.13 -3.92
N ILE A 45 12.97 -42.66 -5.13
CA ILE A 45 13.20 -41.83 -6.32
C ILE A 45 11.97 -40.95 -6.60
N ARG A 46 10.77 -41.53 -6.56
CA ARG A 46 9.52 -40.77 -6.80
C ARG A 46 9.28 -39.70 -5.74
N GLU A 47 9.43 -40.06 -4.47
CA GLU A 47 9.21 -39.14 -3.35
C GLU A 47 10.23 -37.99 -3.38
N PHE A 48 11.48 -38.28 -3.73
CA PHE A 48 12.50 -37.25 -3.91
C PHE A 48 12.18 -36.32 -5.09
N ASP A 49 11.69 -36.85 -6.21
CA ASP A 49 11.25 -36.04 -7.36
C ASP A 49 10.06 -35.13 -6.99
N GLU A 50 9.08 -35.64 -6.24
CA GLU A 50 7.94 -34.86 -5.76
C GLU A 50 8.36 -33.75 -4.79
N LEU A 51 9.20 -34.05 -3.79
CA LEU A 51 9.77 -33.08 -2.85
C LEU A 51 10.61 -32.00 -3.56
N SER A 52 11.39 -32.42 -4.55
CA SER A 52 12.21 -31.55 -5.39
C SER A 52 11.37 -30.64 -6.28
N GLN A 53 10.18 -31.06 -6.69
CA GLN A 53 9.23 -30.23 -7.45
C GLN A 53 8.47 -29.27 -6.53
N ALA A 54 8.02 -29.73 -5.36
CA ALA A 54 7.32 -28.90 -4.37
C ALA A 54 8.20 -27.76 -3.82
N SER A 55 9.50 -28.01 -3.64
CA SER A 55 10.47 -26.97 -3.23
C SER A 55 10.77 -25.93 -4.33
N ARG A 56 10.41 -26.18 -5.60
CA ARG A 56 10.48 -25.19 -6.69
C ARG A 56 9.25 -24.28 -6.72
N GLY A 57 8.75 -23.88 -5.55
CA GLY A 57 7.52 -23.11 -5.38
C GLY A 57 7.31 -21.96 -6.37
N ASN A 58 6.04 -21.80 -6.77
CA ASN A 58 5.42 -20.83 -7.68
C ASN A 58 6.25 -20.39 -8.92
N PRO A 59 5.90 -20.86 -10.14
CA PRO A 59 6.60 -20.52 -11.38
C PRO A 59 6.52 -19.02 -11.74
N THR A 60 5.58 -18.27 -11.16
CA THR A 60 5.39 -16.83 -11.40
C THR A 60 6.39 -15.94 -10.66
N VAL A 61 6.92 -16.37 -9.50
CA VAL A 61 7.92 -15.60 -8.73
C VAL A 61 9.35 -15.99 -9.13
N SER A 62 9.51 -17.12 -9.83
CA SER A 62 10.81 -17.69 -10.16
C SER A 62 11.22 -17.52 -11.63
N ASN A 63 10.37 -16.90 -12.45
CA ASN A 63 10.68 -16.59 -13.84
C ASN A 63 10.96 -15.09 -14.03
N PRO A 64 12.23 -14.68 -14.23
CA PRO A 64 12.63 -13.28 -14.36
C PRO A 64 12.01 -12.62 -15.60
N ARG A 65 11.72 -13.37 -16.67
CA ARG A 65 11.05 -12.81 -17.87
C ARG A 65 9.60 -12.42 -17.58
N ALA A 66 8.89 -13.22 -16.79
CA ALA A 66 7.52 -12.91 -16.40
C ALA A 66 7.47 -11.68 -15.46
N ALA A 67 8.43 -11.57 -14.55
CA ALA A 67 8.57 -10.40 -13.69
C ALA A 67 8.93 -9.13 -14.48
N LEU A 68 9.81 -9.24 -15.48
CA LEU A 68 10.15 -8.13 -16.38
C LEU A 68 8.92 -7.66 -17.19
N GLY A 69 8.10 -8.60 -17.67
CA GLY A 69 6.84 -8.28 -18.36
C GLY A 69 5.92 -7.42 -17.48
N ARG A 70 5.65 -7.87 -16.26
CA ARG A 70 4.84 -7.11 -15.27
C ARG A 70 5.42 -5.74 -14.94
N LEU A 71 6.75 -5.66 -14.79
CA LEU A 71 7.44 -4.39 -14.55
C LEU A 71 7.23 -3.44 -15.73
N SER A 72 7.38 -3.92 -16.96
CA SER A 72 7.17 -3.11 -18.17
C SER A 72 5.71 -2.64 -18.32
N GLU A 73 4.74 -3.52 -18.03
CA GLU A 73 3.31 -3.19 -18.05
C GLU A 73 2.97 -2.09 -17.03
N CYS A 74 3.43 -2.24 -15.78
CA CYS A 74 3.17 -1.25 -14.74
C CYS A 74 3.87 0.09 -15.05
N GLN A 75 5.12 0.06 -15.54
CA GLN A 75 5.84 1.26 -15.95
C GLN A 75 5.16 1.97 -17.12
N GLN A 76 4.61 1.21 -18.07
CA GLN A 76 3.88 1.79 -19.20
C GLN A 76 2.56 2.42 -18.73
N ALA A 77 1.79 1.73 -17.89
CA ALA A 77 0.57 2.28 -17.29
C ALA A 77 0.84 3.57 -16.51
N LEU A 78 1.95 3.63 -15.77
CA LEU A 78 2.39 4.84 -15.05
C LEU A 78 2.73 5.98 -16.01
N LYS A 79 3.45 5.71 -17.11
CA LYS A 79 3.76 6.72 -18.13
C LYS A 79 2.52 7.24 -18.83
N GLU A 80 1.57 6.36 -19.17
CA GLU A 80 0.29 6.73 -19.77
C GLU A 80 -0.52 7.61 -18.80
N PHE A 81 -0.52 7.27 -17.50
CA PHE A 81 -1.14 8.09 -16.46
C PHE A 81 -0.47 9.47 -16.34
N GLU A 82 0.87 9.54 -16.31
CA GLU A 82 1.62 10.81 -16.29
C GLU A 82 1.36 11.66 -17.53
N ALA A 83 1.23 11.03 -18.71
CA ALA A 83 0.93 11.74 -19.96
C ALA A 83 -0.49 12.33 -19.98
N ALA A 84 -1.47 11.61 -19.42
CA ALA A 84 -2.86 12.06 -19.38
C ALA A 84 -3.11 13.16 -18.33
N TYR A 85 -2.51 13.05 -17.14
CA TYR A 85 -2.85 13.90 -16.00
C TYR A 85 -1.74 14.85 -15.56
N GLY A 86 -0.51 14.63 -16.03
CA GLY A 86 0.70 15.30 -15.58
C GLY A 86 1.39 14.54 -14.44
N ARG A 87 2.70 14.81 -14.27
CA ARG A 87 3.51 14.19 -13.20
C ARG A 87 3.08 14.64 -11.80
N ASP A 88 2.78 15.92 -11.64
CA ASP A 88 2.51 16.52 -10.35
C ASP A 88 1.03 16.91 -10.20
N LEU A 89 0.26 15.98 -9.64
CA LEU A 89 -1.14 16.21 -9.27
C LEU A 89 -1.28 17.22 -8.11
N ALA A 90 -0.25 17.44 -7.30
CA ALA A 90 -0.28 18.45 -6.23
C ALA A 90 -0.22 19.86 -6.80
N GLU A 91 0.65 20.07 -7.78
CA GLU A 91 0.75 21.36 -8.46
C GLU A 91 -0.51 21.67 -9.26
N ARG A 92 -1.08 20.67 -9.97
CA ARG A 92 -2.37 20.82 -10.67
C ARG A 92 -3.51 21.22 -9.73
N GLU A 93 -3.58 20.63 -8.53
CA GLU A 93 -4.58 21.02 -7.54
C GLU A 93 -4.43 22.48 -7.11
N LYS A 94 -3.20 22.92 -6.79
CA LYS A 94 -2.96 24.32 -6.43
C LYS A 94 -3.39 25.29 -7.53
N GLN A 95 -3.08 24.94 -8.79
CA GLN A 95 -3.49 25.73 -9.95
C GLN A 95 -5.02 25.78 -10.09
N LEU A 96 -5.70 24.65 -9.96
CA LEU A 96 -7.17 24.59 -10.02
C LEU A 96 -7.82 25.38 -8.87
N VAL A 97 -7.31 25.26 -7.64
CA VAL A 97 -7.80 26.03 -6.48
C VAL A 97 -7.59 27.53 -6.70
N ALA A 98 -6.44 27.95 -7.25
CA ALA A 98 -6.20 29.34 -7.59
C ALA A 98 -7.17 29.86 -8.66
N GLN A 99 -7.45 29.04 -9.69
CA GLN A 99 -8.42 29.38 -10.74
C GLN A 99 -9.85 29.47 -10.18
N VAL A 100 -10.27 28.53 -9.32
CA VAL A 100 -11.57 28.58 -8.64
C VAL A 100 -11.70 29.86 -7.83
N LYS A 101 -10.69 30.21 -7.04
CA LYS A 101 -10.69 31.45 -6.25
C LYS A 101 -10.77 32.71 -7.13
N ALA A 102 -10.06 32.71 -8.27
CA ALA A 102 -10.12 33.80 -9.23
C ALA A 102 -11.49 33.91 -9.91
N LEU A 103 -12.13 32.80 -10.27
CA LEU A 103 -13.49 32.81 -10.83
C LEU A 103 -14.54 33.19 -9.78
N GLN A 104 -14.38 32.76 -8.53
CA GLN A 104 -15.28 33.17 -7.43
C GLN A 104 -15.27 34.68 -7.23
N SER A 105 -14.08 35.32 -7.30
CA SER A 105 -13.99 36.78 -7.20
C SER A 105 -14.59 37.48 -8.43
N GLN A 106 -14.39 36.94 -9.63
CA GLN A 106 -15.02 37.44 -10.86
C GLN A 106 -16.54 37.30 -10.82
N LEU A 107 -17.06 36.19 -10.32
CA LEU A 107 -18.48 35.93 -10.16
C LEU A 107 -19.11 36.89 -9.15
N ALA A 108 -18.43 37.14 -8.02
CA ALA A 108 -18.86 38.13 -7.04
C ALA A 108 -18.86 39.55 -7.62
N ALA A 109 -17.84 39.93 -8.39
CA ALA A 109 -17.77 41.21 -9.08
C ALA A 109 -18.88 41.37 -10.14
N SER A 110 -19.17 40.31 -10.90
CA SER A 110 -20.27 40.26 -11.87
C SER A 110 -21.64 40.34 -11.20
N LYS A 111 -21.81 39.73 -10.03
CA LYS A 111 -23.04 39.88 -9.24
C LYS A 111 -23.23 41.32 -8.78
N ALA A 112 -22.18 41.95 -8.24
CA ALA A 112 -22.23 43.35 -7.82
C ALA A 112 -22.52 44.31 -9.00
N SER A 113 -22.05 44.01 -10.22
CA SER A 113 -22.39 44.81 -11.41
C SER A 113 -23.85 44.63 -11.83
N LEU A 114 -24.39 43.41 -11.74
CA LEU A 114 -25.81 43.14 -11.94
C LEU A 114 -26.67 43.92 -10.94
N ASP A 115 -26.34 43.85 -9.65
CA ASP A 115 -27.08 44.56 -8.60
C ASP A 115 -27.12 46.07 -8.89
N ARG A 116 -25.99 46.69 -9.27
CA ARG A 116 -25.93 48.09 -9.70
C ARG A 116 -26.82 48.39 -10.91
N LEU A 117 -26.84 47.52 -11.92
CA LEU A 117 -27.70 47.68 -13.08
C LEU A 117 -29.18 47.57 -12.69
N THR A 118 -29.54 46.66 -11.78
CA THR A 118 -30.93 46.56 -11.27
C THR A 118 -31.36 47.80 -10.49
N GLU A 119 -30.48 48.39 -9.68
CA GLU A 119 -30.75 49.65 -8.99
C GLU A 119 -30.91 50.82 -9.98
N GLN A 120 -30.07 50.89 -11.01
CA GLN A 120 -30.17 51.89 -12.06
C GLN A 120 -31.49 51.76 -12.85
N ARG A 121 -31.89 50.53 -13.18
CA ARG A 121 -33.18 50.23 -13.79
C ARG A 121 -34.34 50.74 -12.93
N ALA A 122 -34.31 50.48 -11.61
CA ALA A 122 -35.35 50.94 -10.69
C ALA A 122 -35.44 52.48 -10.65
N LYS A 123 -34.30 53.17 -10.60
CA LYS A 123 -34.23 54.64 -10.64
C LYS A 123 -34.76 55.22 -11.96
N LEU A 124 -34.40 54.62 -13.10
CA LEU A 124 -34.88 55.04 -14.42
C LEU A 124 -36.39 54.80 -14.57
N ALA A 125 -36.90 53.66 -14.09
CA ALA A 125 -38.32 53.36 -14.09
C ALA A 125 -39.12 54.38 -13.26
N GLN A 126 -38.64 54.70 -12.04
CA GLN A 126 -39.25 55.72 -11.19
C GLN A 126 -39.20 57.12 -11.83
N ALA A 127 -38.09 57.48 -12.49
CA ALA A 127 -37.98 58.75 -13.22
C ALA A 127 -39.00 58.84 -14.37
N ILE A 128 -39.16 57.76 -15.14
CA ILE A 128 -40.17 57.68 -16.22
C ILE A 128 -41.58 57.82 -15.64
N GLU A 129 -41.90 57.13 -14.55
CA GLU A 129 -43.22 57.21 -13.90
C GLU A 129 -43.52 58.62 -13.40
N SER A 130 -42.55 59.29 -12.75
CA SER A 130 -42.70 60.68 -12.30
C SER A 130 -42.86 61.69 -13.45
N ALA A 131 -42.20 61.43 -14.59
CA ALA A 131 -42.33 62.25 -15.80
C ALA A 131 -43.67 62.03 -16.51
N GLN A 132 -44.28 60.85 -16.40
CA GLN A 132 -45.62 60.53 -16.93
C GLN A 132 -46.76 61.03 -16.03
N ALA A 133 -46.56 60.98 -14.71
CA ALA A 133 -47.54 61.44 -13.71
C ALA A 133 -47.64 62.97 -13.60
N SER A 134 -46.66 63.70 -14.14
CA SER A 134 -46.74 65.16 -14.28
C SER A 134 -47.55 65.51 -15.54
N PRO A 135 -48.75 66.12 -15.43
CA PRO A 135 -49.46 66.61 -16.60
C PRO A 135 -48.65 67.72 -17.28
N PRO A 136 -48.90 68.05 -18.57
CA PRO A 136 -48.33 69.24 -19.18
C PRO A 136 -48.90 70.45 -18.43
N ALA A 137 -48.18 70.90 -17.40
CA ALA A 137 -48.45 72.18 -16.79
C ALA A 137 -48.27 73.21 -17.90
N GLN A 138 -49.34 73.95 -18.20
CA GLN A 138 -49.22 75.29 -18.77
C GLN A 138 -48.03 75.98 -18.08
N PRO A 139 -47.22 76.74 -18.82
CA PRO A 139 -46.10 77.45 -18.21
C PRO A 139 -46.68 78.16 -16.99
N PRO A 140 -46.04 78.08 -15.81
CA PRO A 140 -46.49 78.91 -14.71
C PRO A 140 -46.50 80.32 -15.28
N ALA A 141 -47.69 80.91 -15.39
CA ALA A 141 -47.81 82.35 -15.50
C ALA A 141 -46.84 82.86 -14.45
N ALA A 142 -45.88 83.68 -14.89
CA ALA A 142 -44.84 84.23 -14.05
C ALA A 142 -45.48 84.85 -12.81
N VAL A 143 -45.67 84.04 -11.77
CA VAL A 143 -45.74 84.52 -10.42
C VAL A 143 -44.30 84.89 -10.20
N GLY A 144 -44.03 86.19 -10.32
CA GLY A 144 -42.80 86.81 -9.84
C GLY A 144 -42.63 86.46 -8.37
N ALA A 145 -42.15 85.25 -8.11
CA ALA A 145 -41.51 84.92 -6.87
C ALA A 145 -40.17 85.62 -6.95
N LYS A 146 -40.12 86.81 -6.34
CA LYS A 146 -38.89 87.34 -5.77
C LYS A 146 -38.19 86.14 -5.12
N ASN A 147 -37.08 85.69 -5.70
CA ASN A 147 -36.28 84.59 -5.18
C ASN A 147 -35.06 85.17 -4.45
N PRO A 148 -35.18 85.57 -3.17
CA PRO A 148 -34.02 85.70 -2.29
C PRO A 148 -33.38 84.33 -1.96
N ASP A 149 -33.99 83.22 -2.39
CA ASP A 149 -33.64 81.86 -1.98
C ASP A 149 -32.51 81.21 -2.79
N ALA A 150 -32.08 81.75 -3.94
CA ALA A 150 -30.90 81.24 -4.66
C ALA A 150 -29.57 81.62 -3.97
N VAL A 151 -29.57 82.74 -3.24
CA VAL A 151 -28.40 83.27 -2.53
C VAL A 151 -28.21 82.58 -1.18
N TRP A 152 -29.29 82.13 -0.53
CA TRP A 152 -29.26 81.44 0.77
C TRP A 152 -28.39 80.16 0.80
N PRO A 153 -28.50 79.19 -0.14
CA PRO A 153 -27.68 77.99 -0.13
C PRO A 153 -26.21 78.27 -0.47
N LEU A 154 -25.92 79.31 -1.25
CA LEU A 154 -24.56 79.75 -1.54
C LEU A 154 -23.91 80.40 -0.32
N ARG A 155 -24.66 81.21 0.44
CA ARG A 155 -24.22 81.76 1.74
C ARG A 155 -23.97 80.66 2.78
N GLN A 156 -24.80 79.61 2.81
CA GLN A 156 -24.56 78.44 3.67
C GLN A 156 -23.26 77.71 3.30
N LYS A 157 -23.03 77.45 2.00
CA LYS A 157 -21.77 76.84 1.52
C LYS A 157 -20.54 77.69 1.86
N LEU A 158 -20.67 79.02 1.79
CA LEU A 158 -19.61 79.95 2.18
C LEU A 158 -19.32 79.86 3.68
N SER A 159 -20.36 79.80 4.53
CA SER A 159 -20.17 79.64 5.98
C SER A 159 -19.49 78.31 6.34
N SER A 160 -19.82 77.21 5.66
CA SER A 160 -19.16 75.92 5.87
C SER A 160 -17.70 75.90 5.40
N LEU A 161 -17.39 76.61 4.31
CA LEU A 161 -16.03 76.72 3.80
C LEU A 161 -15.18 77.62 4.69
N LEU A 162 -15.72 78.72 5.22
CA LEU A 162 -15.02 79.58 6.18
C LEU A 162 -14.75 78.91 7.53
N ALA A 163 -15.50 77.86 7.89
CA ALA A 163 -15.21 77.05 9.07
C ALA A 163 -13.94 76.18 8.91
N HIS A 164 -13.50 75.92 7.68
CA HIS A 164 -12.37 75.02 7.38
C HIS A 164 -11.21 75.70 6.66
N TYR A 165 -11.47 76.79 5.94
CA TYR A 165 -10.51 77.49 5.08
C TYR A 165 -10.47 78.99 5.41
N LYS A 166 -9.28 79.57 5.40
CA LYS A 166 -9.09 81.02 5.53
C LYS A 166 -9.67 81.76 4.32
N GLU A 167 -10.01 83.03 4.53
CA GLU A 167 -10.60 83.91 3.51
C GLU A 167 -9.76 84.08 2.23
N SER A 168 -8.47 83.74 2.28
CA SER A 168 -7.55 83.79 1.14
C SER A 168 -7.60 82.56 0.22
N HIS A 169 -8.39 81.54 0.54
CA HIS A 169 -8.47 80.31 -0.26
C HIS A 169 -9.14 80.56 -1.63
N PRO A 170 -8.62 80.04 -2.75
CA PRO A 170 -9.16 80.27 -4.09
C PRO A 170 -10.64 79.87 -4.24
N ASP A 171 -11.08 78.85 -3.52
CA ASP A 171 -12.48 78.39 -3.57
C ASP A 171 -13.45 79.32 -2.82
N VAL A 172 -12.98 79.99 -1.76
CA VAL A 172 -13.77 81.00 -1.04
C VAL A 172 -13.94 82.25 -1.91
N ARG A 173 -12.91 82.62 -2.68
CA ARG A 173 -12.97 83.73 -3.62
C ARG A 173 -13.95 83.46 -4.76
N ARG A 174 -13.87 82.28 -5.38
CA ARG A 174 -14.81 81.85 -6.44
C ARG A 174 -16.26 81.86 -5.96
N LEU A 175 -16.51 81.35 -4.76
CA LEU A 175 -17.87 81.31 -4.21
C LEU A 175 -18.40 82.71 -3.84
N ARG A 176 -17.53 83.64 -3.41
CA ARG A 176 -17.90 85.05 -3.21
C ARG A 176 -18.24 85.75 -4.53
N GLU A 177 -17.47 85.49 -5.58
CA GLU A 177 -17.74 86.03 -6.92
C GLU A 177 -19.07 85.49 -7.47
N GLU A 178 -19.37 84.20 -7.25
CA GLU A 178 -20.63 83.57 -7.64
C GLU A 178 -21.84 84.14 -6.86
N ILE A 179 -21.68 84.42 -5.56
CA ILE A 179 -22.70 85.11 -4.75
C ILE A 179 -22.92 86.55 -5.24
N ALA A 180 -21.85 87.30 -5.53
CA ALA A 180 -21.96 88.66 -6.03
C ALA A 180 -22.64 88.73 -7.40
N GLN A 181 -22.37 87.76 -8.28
CA GLN A 181 -23.05 87.63 -9.57
C GLN A 181 -24.54 87.25 -9.39
N ALA A 182 -24.85 86.33 -8.47
CA ALA A 182 -26.23 85.98 -8.16
C ALA A 182 -27.03 87.15 -7.56
N GLU A 183 -26.40 87.96 -6.70
CA GLU A 183 -27.00 89.17 -6.13
C GLU A 183 -27.19 90.27 -7.17
N ALA A 184 -26.24 90.44 -8.09
CA ALA A 184 -26.36 91.40 -9.20
C ALA A 184 -27.47 91.02 -10.18
N LEU A 185 -27.63 89.72 -10.48
CA LEU A 185 -28.72 89.22 -11.32
C LEU A 185 -30.08 89.37 -10.63
N ALA A 186 -30.14 89.21 -9.31
CA ALA A 186 -31.36 89.45 -8.52
C ALA A 186 -31.73 90.94 -8.49
N ALA A 187 -30.75 91.85 -8.44
CA ALA A 187 -30.97 93.30 -8.48
C ALA A 187 -31.33 93.81 -9.89
N ALA A 188 -30.77 93.23 -10.96
CA ALA A 188 -31.09 93.58 -12.34
C ALA A 188 -32.52 93.18 -12.75
N GLN A 189 -33.14 92.23 -12.05
CA GLN A 189 -34.53 91.81 -12.27
C GLN A 189 -35.55 92.65 -11.47
N SER A 190 -35.12 93.50 -10.53
CA SER A 190 -36.01 94.36 -9.75
C SER A 190 -36.29 95.74 -10.36
N ASP A 191 -35.48 96.19 -11.33
CA ASP A 191 -35.63 97.53 -11.95
C ASP A 191 -35.59 97.43 -13.50
N GLY A 192 -36.76 97.34 -14.14
CA GLY A 192 -36.87 97.52 -15.59
C GLY A 192 -38.25 97.16 -16.19
N PRO A 193 -38.93 98.09 -16.91
CA PRO A 193 -40.20 97.82 -17.57
C PRO A 193 -40.01 97.12 -18.94
N GLU A 194 -41.04 96.39 -19.33
CA GLU A 194 -41.20 95.55 -20.52
C GLU A 194 -40.52 96.04 -21.81
N ALA A 195 -39.72 95.15 -22.41
CA ALA A 195 -39.44 95.16 -23.85
C ALA A 195 -39.40 93.72 -24.37
N ARG A 196 -40.39 93.37 -25.18
CA ARG A 196 -40.50 92.11 -25.92
C ARG A 196 -39.33 91.95 -26.90
N ALA A 197 -38.69 90.79 -26.88
CA ALA A 197 -38.10 90.18 -28.06
C ALA A 197 -38.22 88.66 -27.91
N GLY A 198 -39.00 88.06 -28.81
CA GLY A 198 -39.23 86.62 -28.84
C GLY A 198 -37.93 85.86 -29.04
N ALA A 199 -37.59 85.05 -28.05
CA ALA A 199 -36.91 83.78 -28.29
C ALA A 199 -37.96 82.71 -28.02
N GLU A 200 -38.42 82.08 -29.09
CA GLU A 200 -39.19 80.84 -29.06
C GLU A 200 -38.34 79.75 -28.36
N PHE A 201 -38.32 79.74 -27.04
CA PHE A 201 -37.89 78.57 -26.29
C PHE A 201 -39.10 77.64 -26.21
N SER A 202 -39.19 76.78 -27.22
CA SER A 202 -40.21 75.75 -27.37
C SER A 202 -40.45 75.00 -26.06
N SER A 203 -41.68 75.08 -25.56
CA SER A 203 -42.23 74.24 -24.49
C SER A 203 -42.48 72.79 -24.94
N SER A 204 -41.73 72.30 -25.94
CA SER A 204 -41.88 70.98 -26.58
C SER A 204 -40.88 69.91 -26.10
N ASN A 205 -40.08 70.20 -25.07
CA ASN A 205 -39.01 69.31 -24.62
C ASN A 205 -39.45 68.15 -23.71
N THR A 206 -40.72 68.09 -23.27
CA THR A 206 -41.22 67.02 -22.38
C THR A 206 -41.30 65.64 -23.05
N PRO A 207 -41.82 65.45 -24.29
CA PRO A 207 -41.78 64.14 -24.95
C PRO A 207 -40.36 63.69 -25.31
N ALA A 208 -39.49 64.60 -25.75
CA ALA A 208 -38.10 64.28 -26.10
C ALA A 208 -37.28 63.80 -24.87
N ALA A 209 -37.51 64.40 -23.70
CA ALA A 209 -36.88 63.96 -22.44
C ALA A 209 -37.40 62.60 -21.95
N LEU A 210 -38.68 62.31 -22.16
CA LEU A 210 -39.27 61.02 -21.80
C LEU A 210 -38.79 59.90 -22.73
N ASP A 211 -38.62 60.18 -24.02
CA ASP A 211 -38.07 59.23 -24.99
C ASP A 211 -36.58 58.93 -24.71
N SER A 212 -35.79 59.92 -24.28
CA SER A 212 -34.39 59.68 -23.90
C SER A 212 -34.27 58.81 -22.64
N LEU A 213 -35.15 58.99 -21.65
CA LEU A 213 -35.21 58.11 -20.47
C LEU A 213 -35.59 56.66 -20.83
N LYS A 214 -36.57 56.48 -21.73
CA LYS A 214 -36.94 55.14 -22.24
C LYS A 214 -35.79 54.48 -22.99
N GLN A 215 -35.04 55.23 -23.80
CA GLN A 215 -33.85 54.71 -24.47
C GLN A 215 -32.76 54.32 -23.48
N ALA A 216 -32.52 55.12 -22.43
CA ALA A 216 -31.59 54.80 -21.37
C ALA A 216 -32.00 53.52 -20.60
N LEU A 217 -33.30 53.34 -20.33
CA LEU A 217 -33.84 52.11 -19.73
C LEU A 217 -33.59 50.90 -20.63
N ALA A 218 -33.91 51.00 -21.93
CA ALA A 218 -33.70 49.92 -22.89
C ALA A 218 -32.20 49.56 -23.02
N GLN A 219 -31.31 50.55 -22.96
CA GLN A 219 -29.86 50.32 -22.94
C GLN A 219 -29.42 49.61 -21.65
N ASN A 220 -29.91 50.04 -20.49
CA ASN A 220 -29.63 49.40 -19.21
C ASN A 220 -30.14 47.95 -19.16
N GLU A 221 -31.32 47.67 -19.70
CA GLU A 221 -31.85 46.31 -19.80
C GLU A 221 -31.00 45.40 -20.70
N ARG A 222 -30.48 45.92 -21.83
CA ARG A 222 -29.53 45.17 -22.68
C ARG A 222 -28.26 44.85 -21.91
N GLN A 223 -27.66 45.84 -21.24
CA GLN A 223 -26.48 45.65 -20.40
C GLN A 223 -26.73 44.64 -19.27
N SER A 224 -27.90 44.67 -18.64
CA SER A 224 -28.29 43.71 -17.60
C SER A 224 -28.39 42.29 -18.14
N ARG A 225 -28.98 42.09 -19.32
CA ARG A 225 -29.05 40.76 -19.97
C ARG A 225 -27.66 40.23 -20.34
N GLU A 226 -26.80 41.09 -20.88
CA GLU A 226 -25.41 40.74 -21.22
C GLU A 226 -24.62 40.37 -19.97
N ALA A 227 -24.72 41.16 -18.90
CA ALA A 227 -24.08 40.88 -17.63
C ALA A 227 -24.62 39.59 -16.99
N ALA A 228 -25.91 39.30 -17.12
CA ALA A 228 -26.54 38.08 -16.59
C ALA A 228 -26.07 36.84 -17.35
N ALA A 229 -25.97 36.93 -18.68
CA ALA A 229 -25.39 35.86 -19.50
C ALA A 229 -23.91 35.64 -19.15
N GLY A 230 -23.14 36.71 -18.92
CA GLY A 230 -21.76 36.63 -18.43
C GLY A 230 -21.67 35.93 -17.08
N HIS A 231 -22.52 36.30 -16.12
CA HIS A 231 -22.60 35.68 -14.80
C HIS A 231 -22.89 34.17 -14.87
N ALA A 232 -23.86 33.78 -15.69
CA ALA A 232 -24.22 32.38 -15.89
C ALA A 232 -23.04 31.56 -16.44
N ARG A 233 -22.33 32.08 -17.45
CA ARG A 233 -21.13 31.43 -18.01
C ARG A 233 -20.00 31.27 -16.98
N LEU A 234 -19.78 32.27 -16.13
CA LEU A 234 -18.81 32.18 -15.05
C LEU A 234 -19.21 31.11 -14.01
N GLY A 235 -20.51 31.02 -13.70
CA GLY A 235 -21.05 29.98 -12.82
C GLY A 235 -20.86 28.57 -13.38
N GLU A 236 -21.12 28.37 -14.67
CA GLU A 236 -20.88 27.09 -15.35
C GLU A 236 -19.39 26.71 -15.37
N ALA A 237 -18.51 27.66 -15.66
CA ALA A 237 -17.06 27.44 -15.65
C ALA A 237 -16.54 27.07 -14.25
N LEU A 238 -17.08 27.72 -13.21
CA LEU A 238 -16.77 27.42 -11.82
C LEU A 238 -17.25 26.02 -11.43
N ALA A 239 -18.49 25.65 -11.77
CA ALA A 239 -19.03 24.31 -11.50
C ALA A 239 -18.21 23.22 -12.20
N TRP A 240 -17.73 23.47 -13.42
CA TRP A 240 -16.85 22.55 -14.13
C TRP A 240 -15.51 22.37 -13.40
N LEU A 241 -14.84 23.47 -12.99
CA LEU A 241 -13.58 23.40 -12.24
C LEU A 241 -13.74 22.72 -10.87
N GLU A 242 -14.84 22.99 -10.16
CA GLU A 242 -15.14 22.32 -8.89
C GLU A 242 -15.35 20.81 -9.11
N SER A 243 -16.01 20.41 -10.20
CA SER A 243 -16.17 18.99 -10.54
C SER A 243 -14.83 18.31 -10.82
N GLU A 244 -13.90 19.00 -11.47
CA GLU A 244 -12.55 18.51 -11.75
C GLU A 244 -11.73 18.40 -10.47
N LEU A 245 -11.83 19.40 -9.58
CA LEU A 245 -11.20 19.39 -8.26
C LEU A 245 -11.69 18.21 -7.40
N ASN A 246 -12.99 17.89 -7.47
CA ASN A 246 -13.58 16.76 -6.75
C ASN A 246 -13.12 15.38 -7.27
N ARG A 247 -12.67 15.29 -8.52
CA ARG A 247 -12.12 14.04 -9.11
C ARG A 247 -10.65 13.82 -8.77
N LEU A 248 -9.93 14.89 -8.46
CA LEU A 248 -8.49 14.88 -8.18
C LEU A 248 -8.05 13.91 -7.06
N PRO A 249 -8.79 13.80 -5.93
CA PRO A 249 -8.46 12.82 -4.89
C PRO A 249 -8.52 11.36 -5.38
N ALA A 250 -9.48 11.04 -6.27
CA ALA A 250 -9.58 9.71 -6.84
C ALA A 250 -8.38 9.41 -7.76
N LEU A 251 -7.98 10.38 -8.58
CA LEU A 251 -6.78 10.29 -9.43
C LEU A 251 -5.51 10.10 -8.59
N ARG A 252 -5.36 10.80 -7.46
CA ARG A 252 -4.23 10.58 -6.54
C ARG A 252 -4.18 9.18 -5.96
N ARG A 253 -5.34 8.63 -5.57
CA ARG A 253 -5.40 7.24 -5.07
C ARG A 253 -5.01 6.25 -6.16
N GLN A 254 -5.43 6.49 -7.39
CA GLN A 254 -5.05 5.69 -8.55
C GLN A 254 -3.55 5.78 -8.83
N GLN A 255 -2.97 6.99 -8.85
CA GLN A 255 -1.52 7.19 -8.99
C GLN A 255 -0.75 6.45 -7.89
N ALA A 256 -1.17 6.57 -6.63
CA ALA A 256 -0.54 5.90 -5.51
C ALA A 256 -0.70 4.36 -5.56
N ALA A 257 -1.80 3.85 -6.12
CA ALA A 257 -1.96 2.43 -6.38
C ALA A 257 -0.96 1.94 -7.45
N LEU A 258 -0.87 2.63 -8.60
CA LEU A 258 0.09 2.32 -9.66
C LEU A 258 1.55 2.37 -9.17
N MET A 259 1.91 3.39 -8.37
CA MET A 259 3.25 3.49 -7.78
C MET A 259 3.58 2.29 -6.88
N ARG A 260 2.60 1.82 -6.09
CA ARG A 260 2.77 0.64 -5.24
C ARG A 260 2.88 -0.64 -6.06
N GLU A 261 2.07 -0.79 -7.11
CA GLU A 261 2.14 -1.92 -8.03
C GLU A 261 3.48 -1.99 -8.76
N CYS A 262 3.99 -0.85 -9.25
CA CYS A 262 5.34 -0.73 -9.82
C CYS A 262 6.42 -1.14 -8.81
N ALA A 263 6.34 -0.68 -7.57
CA ALA A 263 7.31 -1.05 -6.53
C ALA A 263 7.31 -2.56 -6.24
N VAL A 264 6.13 -3.17 -6.13
CA VAL A 264 6.01 -4.63 -5.97
C VAL A 264 6.55 -5.37 -7.19
N ALA A 265 6.28 -4.88 -8.40
CA ALA A 265 6.79 -5.47 -9.63
C ALA A 265 8.33 -5.39 -9.69
N GLU A 266 8.92 -4.27 -9.30
CA GLU A 266 10.36 -4.06 -9.23
C GLU A 266 11.02 -5.00 -8.21
N ASP A 267 10.46 -5.11 -7.01
CA ASP A 267 10.94 -6.06 -5.99
C ASP A 267 10.84 -7.51 -6.47
N SER A 268 9.75 -7.86 -7.16
CA SER A 268 9.57 -9.20 -7.73
C SER A 268 10.62 -9.50 -8.81
N TYR A 269 10.96 -8.52 -9.65
CA TYR A 269 12.00 -8.65 -10.66
C TYR A 269 13.39 -8.76 -10.04
N ARG A 270 13.69 -7.91 -9.05
CA ARG A 270 14.97 -7.92 -8.32
C ARG A 270 15.20 -9.25 -7.61
N THR A 271 14.19 -9.77 -6.93
CA THR A 271 14.29 -11.07 -6.25
C THR A 271 14.42 -12.24 -7.23
N ALA A 272 13.69 -12.22 -8.35
CA ALA A 272 13.78 -13.24 -9.39
C ALA A 272 15.15 -13.25 -10.09
N SER A 273 15.68 -12.07 -10.43
CA SER A 273 16.99 -11.92 -11.08
C SER A 273 18.15 -12.31 -10.17
N VAL A 274 18.13 -11.91 -8.90
CA VAL A 274 19.14 -12.36 -7.91
C VAL A 274 19.09 -13.87 -7.74
N ARG A 275 17.90 -14.48 -7.68
CA ARG A 275 17.74 -15.94 -7.59
C ARG A 275 18.25 -16.65 -8.85
N GLU A 276 18.03 -16.08 -10.03
CA GLU A 276 18.58 -16.62 -11.28
C GLU A 276 20.11 -16.55 -11.30
N ALA A 277 20.71 -15.42 -10.91
CA ALA A 277 22.16 -15.27 -10.82
C ALA A 277 22.78 -16.19 -9.74
N SER A 278 22.05 -16.44 -8.66
CA SER A 278 22.49 -17.32 -7.56
C SER A 278 22.19 -18.80 -7.81
N ARG A 279 21.51 -19.17 -8.91
CA ARG A 279 21.31 -20.57 -9.25
C ARG A 279 22.68 -21.15 -9.60
N PRO A 280 23.22 -22.09 -8.80
CA PRO A 280 24.40 -22.81 -9.25
C PRO A 280 24.05 -23.49 -10.58
N SER A 281 25.00 -23.53 -11.52
CA SER A 281 24.91 -24.34 -12.75
C SER A 281 24.90 -25.85 -12.46
N ALA A 282 24.44 -26.25 -11.27
CA ALA A 282 24.27 -27.62 -10.89
C ALA A 282 22.96 -28.11 -11.54
N ALA A 283 23.10 -29.08 -12.44
CA ALA A 283 21.97 -29.88 -12.89
C ALA A 283 21.12 -30.29 -11.68
N PRO A 284 19.77 -30.32 -11.81
CA PRO A 284 18.92 -30.73 -10.71
C PRO A 284 19.43 -32.06 -10.17
N ALA A 285 19.73 -32.12 -8.87
CA ALA A 285 20.08 -33.38 -8.22
C ALA A 285 18.94 -34.36 -8.56
N ARG A 286 19.26 -35.43 -9.28
CA ARG A 286 18.33 -36.50 -9.63
C ARG A 286 18.89 -37.76 -9.00
N LEU A 287 18.08 -38.45 -8.21
CA LEU A 287 18.42 -39.79 -7.76
C LEU A 287 18.22 -40.74 -8.94
N VAL A 288 19.31 -41.29 -9.46
CA VAL A 288 19.28 -42.31 -10.51
C VAL A 288 19.50 -43.67 -9.86
N LEU A 289 18.75 -44.67 -10.28
CA LEU A 289 18.99 -46.05 -9.86
C LEU A 289 20.34 -46.50 -10.46
N LEU A 290 21.36 -46.66 -9.60
CA LEU A 290 22.69 -47.08 -10.03
C LEU A 290 22.78 -48.60 -10.24
N GLU A 291 22.20 -49.37 -9.32
CA GLU A 291 22.27 -50.84 -9.33
C GLU A 291 20.95 -51.43 -8.80
N GLU A 292 20.38 -52.40 -9.53
CA GLU A 292 19.17 -53.12 -9.12
C GLU A 292 19.53 -54.32 -8.21
N ALA A 293 18.76 -54.56 -7.15
CA ALA A 293 19.02 -55.68 -6.26
C ALA A 293 18.64 -57.01 -6.92
N LEU A 294 19.61 -57.93 -7.01
CA LEU A 294 19.45 -59.30 -7.46
C LEU A 294 19.15 -60.25 -6.28
N PRO A 295 18.37 -61.33 -6.49
CA PRO A 295 18.10 -62.31 -5.44
C PRO A 295 19.41 -63.05 -5.04
N PRO A 296 19.68 -63.24 -3.74
CA PRO A 296 20.91 -63.88 -3.29
C PRO A 296 20.92 -65.37 -3.63
N GLN A 297 21.99 -65.85 -4.29
CA GLN A 297 22.14 -67.26 -4.69
C GLN A 297 22.54 -68.20 -3.53
N ARG A 298 23.02 -67.65 -2.40
CA ARG A 298 23.40 -68.42 -1.20
C ARG A 298 22.89 -67.71 0.05
N ALA A 299 22.52 -68.48 1.07
CA ALA A 299 22.11 -67.93 2.36
C ALA A 299 23.30 -67.23 3.04
N LEU A 300 23.19 -65.93 3.30
CA LEU A 300 24.24 -65.14 3.96
C LEU A 300 24.37 -65.40 5.48
N SER A 301 23.36 -65.99 6.11
CA SER A 301 23.36 -66.31 7.55
C SER A 301 22.32 -67.38 7.89
N PRO A 302 22.52 -68.22 8.93
CA PRO A 302 23.74 -68.43 9.69
C PRO A 302 24.72 -69.40 9.00
N ASN A 303 26.02 -69.25 9.26
CA ASN A 303 27.07 -70.10 8.70
C ASN A 303 26.88 -71.55 9.16
N ARG A 304 26.33 -72.41 8.30
CA ARG A 304 26.03 -73.82 8.63
C ARG A 304 27.25 -74.58 9.16
N ARG A 305 28.46 -74.23 8.70
CA ARG A 305 29.73 -74.82 9.19
C ARG A 305 30.05 -74.43 10.62
N LEU A 306 29.88 -73.15 10.97
CA LEU A 306 30.08 -72.68 12.34
C LEU A 306 29.05 -73.33 13.27
N LEU A 307 27.78 -73.39 12.83
CA LEU A 307 26.72 -74.02 13.60
C LEU A 307 26.99 -75.52 13.80
N ALA A 308 27.49 -76.21 12.77
CA ALA A 308 27.88 -77.62 12.86
C ALA A 308 29.07 -77.84 13.79
N LEU A 309 30.08 -76.95 13.78
CA LEU A 309 31.23 -77.04 14.68
C LEU A 309 30.80 -76.83 16.13
N VAL A 310 30.03 -75.77 16.40
CA VAL A 310 29.48 -75.51 17.74
C VAL A 310 28.62 -76.68 18.20
N GLY A 311 27.75 -77.22 17.34
CA GLY A 311 26.93 -78.39 17.65
C GLY A 311 27.78 -79.64 17.94
N ALA A 312 28.83 -79.90 17.16
CA ALA A 312 29.74 -81.02 17.38
C ALA A 312 30.52 -80.88 18.69
N LEU A 313 30.99 -79.67 19.01
CA LEU A 313 31.72 -79.38 20.24
C LEU A 313 30.81 -79.56 21.46
N LEU A 314 29.56 -79.09 21.37
CA LEU A 314 28.55 -79.25 22.42
C LEU A 314 28.15 -80.72 22.62
N ALA A 315 28.12 -81.51 21.55
CA ALA A 315 27.87 -82.96 21.60
C ALA A 315 29.06 -83.78 22.14
N LEU A 316 30.29 -83.29 21.98
CA LEU A 316 31.50 -83.96 22.46
C LEU A 316 31.63 -83.92 23.99
N ILE A 317 31.13 -82.87 24.64
CA ILE A 317 31.19 -82.68 26.10
C ILE A 317 30.57 -83.87 26.89
N PRO A 318 29.31 -84.28 26.66
CA PRO A 318 28.73 -85.41 27.38
C PRO A 318 29.41 -86.75 27.01
N CYS A 319 29.88 -86.89 25.77
CA CYS A 319 30.55 -88.11 25.31
C CYS A 319 31.92 -88.30 26.01
N ALA A 320 32.69 -87.23 26.14
CA ALA A 320 33.96 -87.23 26.87
C ALA A 320 33.76 -87.52 28.36
N PHE A 321 32.67 -87.01 28.96
CA PHE A 321 32.33 -87.28 30.36
C PHE A 321 32.04 -88.78 30.61
N VAL A 322 31.25 -89.41 29.73
CA VAL A 322 30.96 -90.86 29.81
C VAL A 322 32.22 -91.70 29.58
N ALA A 323 33.07 -91.32 28.62
CA ALA A 323 34.32 -92.04 28.34
C ALA A 323 35.31 -91.95 29.50
N ALA A 324 35.50 -90.76 30.09
CA ALA A 324 36.31 -90.59 31.30
C ALA A 324 35.76 -91.43 32.46
N GLY A 325 34.42 -91.51 32.60
CA GLY A 325 33.73 -92.37 33.55
C GLY A 325 34.05 -93.86 33.42
N ARG A 326 34.30 -94.34 32.20
CA ARG A 326 34.63 -95.76 31.93
C ARG A 326 36.11 -96.08 32.08
N GLU A 327 37.00 -95.21 31.59
CA GLU A 327 38.45 -95.48 31.49
C GLU A 327 39.19 -95.25 32.81
N LEU A 328 38.86 -94.17 33.54
CA LEU A 328 39.57 -93.82 34.78
C LEU A 328 39.00 -94.55 36.01
N GLY A 329 37.92 -95.33 35.83
CA GLY A 329 37.10 -95.84 36.91
C GLY A 329 36.37 -94.71 37.65
N VAL A 330 35.31 -95.05 38.37
CA VAL A 330 34.48 -94.04 39.07
C VAL A 330 35.27 -93.33 40.18
N GLY A 331 36.41 -93.90 40.62
CA GLY A 331 37.24 -93.43 41.73
C GLY A 331 37.77 -91.99 41.64
N PRO A 332 38.59 -91.62 40.63
CA PRO A 332 39.11 -90.26 40.50
C PRO A 332 38.04 -89.21 40.19
N ILE A 333 36.95 -89.60 39.52
CA ILE A 333 35.82 -88.71 39.25
C ILE A 333 35.03 -88.44 40.55
N LEU A 334 34.82 -89.46 41.38
CA LEU A 334 34.24 -89.30 42.72
C LEU A 334 35.15 -88.51 43.65
N ALA A 335 36.47 -88.62 43.51
CA ALA A 335 37.44 -87.85 44.30
C ALA A 335 37.42 -86.34 43.97
N VAL A 336 37.29 -85.96 42.70
CA VAL A 336 37.09 -84.56 42.29
C VAL A 336 35.72 -84.03 42.73
N LEU A 337 34.71 -84.90 42.82
CA LEU A 337 33.36 -84.59 43.30
C LEU A 337 33.18 -84.74 44.83
N GLY A 338 34.22 -85.10 45.59
CA GLY A 338 34.20 -85.16 47.06
C GLY A 338 33.42 -86.35 47.67
N LEU A 339 33.23 -87.44 46.94
CA LEU A 339 32.46 -88.61 47.39
C LEU A 339 33.37 -89.80 47.76
N PRO A 340 33.05 -90.58 48.83
CA PRO A 340 33.93 -91.64 49.32
C PRO A 340 33.99 -92.85 48.37
N THR A 341 35.20 -93.37 48.13
CA THR A 341 35.43 -94.53 47.25
C THR A 341 35.17 -95.87 47.96
N PRO A 342 34.43 -96.81 47.37
CA PRO A 342 34.17 -98.12 47.96
C PRO A 342 35.32 -99.10 47.72
N ASN A 343 35.81 -99.75 48.78
CA ASN A 343 36.78 -100.87 48.67
C ASN A 343 36.06 -102.21 48.53
N GLY A 344 36.70 -103.16 47.83
CA GLY A 344 36.15 -104.40 47.26
C GLY A 344 35.44 -105.42 48.18
N ASN A 345 35.22 -105.12 49.46
CA ASN A 345 34.38 -105.91 50.37
C ASN A 345 33.18 -105.11 50.93
N GLY A 346 32.78 -104.00 50.29
CA GLY A 346 31.45 -103.39 50.48
C GLY A 346 31.16 -102.78 51.87
N LEU A 347 32.16 -102.58 52.74
CA LEU A 347 31.98 -101.96 54.05
C LEU A 347 32.98 -100.83 54.30
N PRO A 348 32.53 -99.64 54.78
CA PRO A 348 33.40 -98.51 55.07
C PRO A 348 34.22 -98.75 56.34
N ARG A 349 35.53 -98.48 56.28
CA ARG A 349 36.40 -98.49 57.49
C ARG A 349 36.01 -97.32 58.39
N LYS A 350 35.54 -97.64 59.61
CA LYS A 350 35.40 -96.69 60.72
C LYS A 350 36.76 -96.09 61.06
N SER A 351 36.77 -94.77 61.18
CA SER A 351 37.85 -93.97 61.74
C SER A 351 38.01 -94.23 63.23
N VAL A 352 39.25 -94.38 63.70
CA VAL A 352 39.61 -94.19 65.11
C VAL A 352 40.78 -93.21 65.14
N ALA A 353 40.55 -92.10 65.82
CA ALA A 353 41.49 -91.03 66.10
C ALA A 353 42.15 -91.23 67.47
N ALA A 354 43.44 -90.89 67.60
CA ALA A 354 44.13 -90.42 68.81
C ALA A 354 45.60 -90.11 68.41
N ALA A 355 46.07 -88.86 68.32
CA ALA A 355 46.32 -87.84 69.35
C ALA A 355 47.72 -87.91 69.99
N ALA A 356 48.61 -87.01 69.56
CA ALA A 356 49.73 -86.36 70.28
C ALA A 356 50.61 -85.64 69.21
N GLY A 357 51.03 -84.38 69.30
CA GLY A 357 50.89 -83.32 70.28
C GLY A 357 51.75 -82.13 69.82
N ALA A 358 51.43 -80.95 70.34
CA ALA A 358 52.27 -79.76 70.49
C ALA A 358 52.64 -78.88 69.27
N SER A 359 51.99 -77.70 69.29
CA SER A 359 52.65 -76.40 69.52
C SER A 359 52.90 -75.46 68.33
N ARG A 360 52.16 -74.33 68.42
CA ARG A 360 52.50 -72.94 68.01
C ARG A 360 52.55 -72.68 66.50
N SER A 361 52.15 -71.53 65.98
CA SER A 361 51.58 -70.28 66.50
C SER A 361 51.31 -69.51 65.20
N GLY A 362 50.06 -69.16 64.89
CA GLY A 362 49.64 -67.78 65.14
C GLY A 362 49.24 -67.10 63.82
N ALA A 363 47.98 -66.66 63.80
CA ALA A 363 47.56 -65.30 63.42
C ALA A 363 47.87 -64.80 62.00
N ALA A 364 46.98 -64.13 61.27
CA ALA A 364 45.58 -63.77 61.46
C ALA A 364 45.10 -63.32 60.08
N LEU A 365 43.89 -63.71 59.69
CA LEU A 365 43.10 -62.98 58.70
C LEU A 365 42.19 -62.01 59.46
N ARG A 366 42.18 -60.75 59.04
CA ARG A 366 41.09 -59.79 59.25
C ARG A 366 41.09 -58.87 58.03
N THR A 367 40.28 -59.18 57.01
CA THR A 367 38.94 -58.63 56.72
C THR A 367 38.91 -57.11 56.66
N GLY A 368 38.20 -56.57 55.66
CA GLY A 368 37.70 -55.19 55.68
C GLY A 368 38.13 -54.42 54.46
#